data_AF-A0A8E0S364-F1
#
_entry.id   AF-A0A8E0S364-F1
#
_cell.length_a   1.000
_cell.length_b   1.000
_cell.length_c   1.000
_cell.angle_alpha   90.00
_cell.angle_beta   90.00
_cell.angle_gamma   90.00
#
_symmetry.space_group_name_H-M   'P 1'
#
loop_
_entity.id
_entity.type
_entity.pdbx_description
1 polymer ?
#
loop_
_entity_poly.entity_id
_entity_poly.type
_entity_poly.pdbx_seq_one_letter_code
_entity_poly.pdbx_strand_id
1 'polypeptide(L)'
;MAAYISHYPPQPSSYPKDPRFSDVVDRETGYRTRCLICMPIKNIHGRVLAVALIMNKKTEAKLTESSSSERNQQLDKGTDEKLTEDIFTERDVRVFESYVAFCGIGLHNAQIYQESRMEAYRNQVLLELARVIFTEQSDISRLIHTVLSHTIFLLRCQRCQMLLLQERCSVTDEPSSPTFQFTHCFDLAWNDNPDSIDLGKAMRRIEDSRFPIQLRIANAVLQTGEVSVALS
;
A
#
# COMPACT_ATOMS: atom_id res chain seq x y z
N MET A 1 -7.18 15.93 16.82
CA MET A 1 -8.58 16.37 16.86
C MET A 1 -9.48 15.16 17.10
N ALA A 2 -9.38 14.60 18.32
CA ALA A 2 -10.44 13.74 18.84
C ALA A 2 -11.63 14.66 19.11
N ALA A 3 -12.86 14.20 18.90
CA ALA A 3 -14.06 14.93 19.32
C ALA A 3 -14.12 14.89 20.86
N TYR A 4 -13.24 15.66 21.52
CA TYR A 4 -13.27 15.87 22.95
C TYR A 4 -14.21 17.04 23.19
N ILE A 5 -15.48 16.72 23.48
CA ILE A 5 -16.45 17.65 24.04
C ILE A 5 -16.03 17.86 25.50
N SER A 6 -15.01 18.67 25.75
CA SER A 6 -14.36 18.75 27.07
C SER A 6 -14.89 19.86 27.98
N HIS A 7 -15.89 20.62 27.57
CA HIS A 7 -16.25 21.86 28.26
C HIS A 7 -17.74 22.05 28.49
N TYR A 8 -18.49 20.98 28.78
CA TYR A 8 -19.84 21.14 29.33
C TYR A 8 -20.11 20.16 30.47
N PRO A 9 -20.63 20.63 31.62
CA PRO A 9 -21.12 19.74 32.67
C PRO A 9 -22.31 18.93 32.12
N PRO A 10 -22.41 17.62 32.41
CA PRO A 10 -23.49 16.79 31.90
C PRO A 10 -24.80 17.17 32.61
N GLN A 11 -25.82 17.50 31.82
CA GLN A 11 -27.21 17.37 32.24
C GLN A 11 -27.88 16.26 31.42
N PRO A 12 -28.84 15.52 32.00
CA PRO A 12 -29.20 14.16 31.55
C PRO A 12 -30.02 14.05 30.26
N SER A 13 -30.07 15.09 29.43
CA SER A 13 -30.93 15.12 28.24
C SER A 13 -30.33 15.79 27.00
N SER A 14 -29.08 16.29 27.05
CA SER A 14 -28.47 16.94 25.89
C SER A 14 -27.00 16.54 25.70
N TYR A 15 -26.75 15.35 25.16
CA TYR A 15 -25.54 15.20 24.37
C TYR A 15 -25.70 16.13 23.15
N PRO A 16 -24.75 17.03 22.87
CA PRO A 16 -24.79 17.76 21.62
C PRO A 16 -24.74 16.73 20.50
N LYS A 17 -25.77 16.70 19.66
CA LYS A 17 -25.80 15.86 18.46
C LYS A 17 -24.63 16.30 17.59
N ASP A 18 -23.59 15.47 17.51
CA ASP A 18 -22.46 15.74 16.61
C ASP A 18 -23.03 15.88 15.19
N PRO A 19 -22.82 17.00 14.49
CA PRO A 19 -23.39 17.21 13.15
C PRO A 19 -22.87 16.20 12.12
N ARG A 20 -21.79 15.47 12.44
CA ARG A 20 -21.23 14.40 11.61
C ARG A 20 -21.87 13.04 11.88
N PHE A 21 -22.69 12.91 12.93
CA PHE A 21 -23.39 11.66 13.22
C PHE A 21 -24.57 11.48 12.27
N SER A 22 -24.64 10.31 11.64
CA SER A 22 -25.75 9.89 10.79
C SER A 22 -26.49 8.73 11.45
N ASP A 23 -27.81 8.86 11.58
CA ASP A 23 -28.68 7.84 12.16
C ASP A 23 -29.24 6.85 11.11
N VAL A 24 -28.79 6.94 9.86
CA VAL A 24 -29.24 6.05 8.76
C VAL A 24 -28.97 4.59 9.11
N VAL A 25 -27.74 4.27 9.54
CA VAL A 25 -27.35 2.90 9.91
C VAL A 25 -28.11 2.42 11.15
N ASP A 26 -28.34 3.29 12.13
CA ASP A 26 -29.13 2.96 13.32
C ASP A 26 -30.59 2.60 12.95
N ARG A 27 -31.20 3.35 12.03
CA ARG A 27 -32.59 3.08 11.56
C ARG A 27 -32.68 1.79 10.74
N GLU A 28 -31.71 1.52 9.90
CA GLU A 28 -31.68 0.31 9.06
C GLU A 28 -31.41 -0.95 9.87
N THR A 29 -30.51 -0.86 10.86
CA THR A 29 -30.10 -2.02 11.68
C THR A 29 -30.98 -2.23 12.91
N GLY A 30 -31.76 -1.23 13.32
CA GLY A 30 -32.47 -1.21 14.60
C GLY A 30 -31.54 -1.05 15.81
N TYR A 31 -30.24 -0.86 15.59
CA TYR A 31 -29.27 -0.58 16.65
C TYR A 31 -29.35 0.89 17.05
N ARG A 32 -29.24 1.18 18.35
CA ARG A 32 -29.26 2.57 18.86
C ARG A 32 -27.91 2.96 19.41
N THR A 33 -27.24 3.89 18.77
CA THR A 33 -25.98 4.48 19.22
C THR A 33 -26.26 5.58 20.24
N ARG A 34 -25.77 5.39 21.47
CA ARG A 34 -25.95 6.30 22.62
C ARG A 34 -24.66 7.07 22.94
N CYS A 35 -23.52 6.37 22.93
CA CYS A 35 -22.21 6.98 23.16
C CYS A 35 -21.15 6.32 22.27
N LEU A 36 -20.12 7.06 21.87
CA LEU A 36 -19.12 6.62 20.90
C LEU A 36 -17.76 7.28 21.19
N ILE A 37 -16.68 6.48 21.18
CA ILE A 37 -15.30 6.94 21.11
C ILE A 37 -14.73 6.55 19.75
N CYS A 38 -14.07 7.50 19.08
CA CYS A 38 -13.40 7.29 17.82
C CYS A 38 -11.96 7.82 17.93
N MET A 39 -10.96 6.93 17.73
CA MET A 39 -9.55 7.29 17.82
C MET A 39 -8.75 6.79 16.62
N PRO A 40 -7.83 7.60 16.07
CA PRO A 40 -6.93 7.15 15.02
C PRO A 40 -5.83 6.25 15.60
N ILE A 41 -5.62 5.10 14.97
CA ILE A 41 -4.44 4.26 15.16
C ILE A 41 -3.32 4.82 14.28
N LYS A 42 -2.21 5.23 14.88
CA LYS A 42 -1.08 5.87 14.20
C LYS A 42 0.20 5.07 14.35
N ASN A 43 1.10 5.17 13.38
CA ASN A 43 2.47 4.67 13.55
C ASN A 43 3.33 5.64 14.39
N ILE A 44 4.59 5.27 14.64
CA ILE A 44 5.57 6.09 15.39
C ILE A 44 5.88 7.43 14.72
N HIS A 45 5.61 7.56 13.42
CA HIS A 45 5.80 8.79 12.64
C HIS A 45 4.53 9.67 12.61
N GLY A 46 3.46 9.28 13.31
CA GLY A 46 2.20 10.01 13.36
C GLY A 46 1.28 9.81 12.16
N ARG A 47 1.64 8.97 11.18
CA ARG A 47 0.76 8.59 10.05
C ARG A 47 -0.38 7.72 10.56
N VAL A 48 -1.61 8.05 10.18
CA VAL A 48 -2.80 7.26 10.51
C VAL A 48 -2.80 5.98 9.67
N LEU A 49 -2.83 4.83 10.35
CA LEU A 49 -2.92 3.51 9.73
C LEU A 49 -4.37 2.99 9.71
N ALA A 50 -5.14 3.28 10.76
CA ALA A 50 -6.53 2.86 10.90
C ALA A 50 -7.29 3.78 11.87
N VAL A 51 -8.59 3.50 12.05
CA VAL A 51 -9.43 4.19 13.04
C VAL A 51 -10.13 3.12 13.87
N ALA A 52 -10.09 3.28 15.20
CA ALA A 52 -10.74 2.40 16.14
C ALA A 52 -11.98 3.09 16.72
N LEU A 53 -13.09 2.35 16.75
CA LEU A 53 -14.39 2.82 17.20
C LEU A 53 -14.89 1.93 18.34
N ILE A 54 -15.34 2.53 19.44
CA ILE A 54 -16.04 1.82 20.51
C ILE A 54 -17.36 2.54 20.76
N MET A 55 -18.45 1.78 20.85
CA MET A 55 -19.81 2.29 21.00
C MET A 55 -20.47 1.71 22.24
N ASN A 56 -21.39 2.47 22.84
CA ASN A 56 -22.30 2.04 23.89
C ASN A 56 -21.62 1.35 25.08
N LYS A 57 -21.10 2.16 26.02
CA LYS A 57 -20.56 1.65 27.29
C LYS A 57 -21.62 0.81 28.01
N LYS A 58 -21.20 -0.34 28.54
CA LYS A 58 -22.03 -1.19 29.40
C LYS A 58 -21.74 -0.86 30.86
N THR A 59 -22.78 -0.75 31.67
CA THR A 59 -22.63 -0.72 33.12
C THR A 59 -22.31 -2.12 33.63
N GLU A 60 -21.29 -2.25 34.47
CA GLU A 60 -21.10 -3.46 35.27
C GLU A 60 -22.30 -3.58 36.21
N ALA A 61 -23.26 -4.44 35.85
CA ALA A 61 -24.25 -4.87 36.81
C ALA A 61 -23.48 -5.53 37.95
N LYS A 62 -23.51 -4.94 39.15
CA LYS A 62 -23.03 -5.61 40.35
C LYS A 62 -23.73 -6.97 40.38
N LEU A 63 -22.96 -8.04 40.19
CA LEU A 63 -23.33 -9.39 40.57
C LEU A 63 -23.46 -9.36 42.09
N THR A 64 -24.61 -8.87 42.56
CA THR A 64 -25.00 -8.97 43.96
C THR A 64 -25.38 -10.43 44.14
N GLU A 65 -24.38 -11.25 44.47
CA GLU A 65 -24.60 -12.61 44.93
C GLU A 65 -25.64 -12.56 46.04
N SER A 66 -26.73 -13.26 45.77
CA SER A 66 -27.85 -13.44 46.68
C SER A 66 -27.37 -14.27 47.86
N SER A 67 -26.85 -13.60 48.89
CA SER A 67 -26.69 -14.19 50.22
C SER A 67 -27.55 -13.41 51.20
N SER A 68 -28.38 -14.15 51.93
CA SER A 68 -29.27 -13.75 53.04
C SER A 68 -30.51 -12.92 52.70
N SER A 69 -31.58 -13.64 52.38
CA SER A 69 -32.75 -13.82 53.24
C SER A 69 -33.15 -12.67 54.19
N GLU A 70 -34.43 -12.32 54.07
CA GLU A 70 -35.34 -11.80 55.11
C GLU A 70 -35.43 -10.28 55.35
N ARG A 71 -36.48 -9.74 54.72
CA ARG A 71 -37.37 -8.64 55.14
C ARG A 71 -37.19 -8.18 56.58
N ASN A 72 -36.94 -6.89 56.77
CA ASN A 72 -37.66 -6.12 57.78
C ASN A 72 -37.86 -4.65 57.39
N GLN A 73 -38.92 -4.11 58.00
CA GLN A 73 -39.72 -2.95 57.66
C GLN A 73 -38.99 -1.62 57.55
N GLN A 74 -39.57 -0.78 56.68
CA GLN A 74 -39.68 0.68 56.72
C GLN A 74 -38.38 1.47 56.86
N LEU A 75 -38.06 2.25 55.82
CA LEU A 75 -37.74 3.67 55.98
C LEU A 75 -37.90 4.38 54.63
N ASP A 76 -38.64 5.48 54.67
CA ASP A 76 -38.69 6.55 53.68
C ASP A 76 -37.30 6.88 53.13
N LYS A 77 -37.09 6.69 51.81
CA LYS A 77 -36.14 7.48 51.02
C LYS A 77 -36.61 7.52 49.56
N GLY A 78 -37.26 8.63 49.20
CA GLY A 78 -37.02 9.22 47.89
C GLY A 78 -35.52 9.44 47.74
N THR A 79 -34.84 8.48 47.15
CA THR A 79 -33.47 8.65 46.68
C THR A 79 -33.57 8.46 45.19
N ASP A 80 -33.37 9.56 44.46
CA ASP A 80 -32.99 9.53 43.06
C ASP A 80 -32.01 8.36 42.88
N GLU A 81 -32.48 7.28 42.26
CA GLU A 81 -31.58 6.31 41.64
C GLU A 81 -30.80 7.13 40.63
N LYS A 82 -29.63 7.62 41.06
CA LYS A 82 -28.62 8.20 40.19
C LYS A 82 -28.37 7.14 39.14
N LEU A 83 -29.05 7.28 38.01
CA LEU A 83 -28.65 6.73 36.73
C LEU A 83 -27.18 7.12 36.60
N THR A 84 -26.28 6.22 36.95
CA THR A 84 -24.89 6.32 36.50
C THR A 84 -25.00 6.22 34.99
N GLU A 85 -25.05 7.38 34.35
CA GLU A 85 -25.27 7.49 32.93
C GLU A 85 -24.23 6.63 32.21
N ASP A 86 -24.69 5.81 31.26
CA ASP A 86 -23.88 4.93 30.42
C ASP A 86 -22.97 5.75 29.49
N ILE A 87 -22.00 6.48 30.05
CA ILE A 87 -21.12 7.42 29.37
C ILE A 87 -19.68 6.98 29.54
N PHE A 88 -18.93 7.10 28.46
CA PHE A 88 -17.48 7.01 28.51
C PHE A 88 -16.88 8.11 29.40
N THR A 89 -16.12 7.68 30.39
CA THR A 89 -15.36 8.53 31.29
C THR A 89 -14.02 8.89 30.68
N GLU A 90 -13.37 9.92 31.22
CA GLU A 90 -12.00 10.27 30.82
C GLU A 90 -11.01 9.12 31.08
N ARG A 91 -11.26 8.29 32.10
CA ARG A 91 -10.46 7.07 32.32
C ARG A 91 -10.59 6.10 31.15
N ASP A 92 -11.79 5.88 30.63
CA ASP A 92 -12.01 5.00 29.48
C ASP A 92 -11.26 5.51 28.25
N VAL A 93 -11.29 6.84 28.03
CA VAL A 93 -10.57 7.51 26.94
C VAL A 93 -9.07 7.28 27.07
N ARG A 94 -8.48 7.49 28.26
CA ARG A 94 -7.03 7.31 28.48
C ARG A 94 -6.58 5.85 28.32
N VAL A 95 -7.39 4.90 28.78
CA VAL A 95 -7.11 3.47 28.61
C VAL A 95 -7.16 3.10 27.13
N PHE A 96 -8.17 3.57 26.42
CA PHE A 96 -8.31 3.31 24.99
C PHE A 96 -7.20 3.96 24.16
N GLU A 97 -6.78 5.18 24.51
CA GLU A 97 -5.64 5.87 23.89
C GLU A 97 -4.34 5.05 24.03
N SER A 98 -4.09 4.53 25.23
CA SER A 98 -2.94 3.65 25.48
C SER A 98 -3.00 2.38 24.64
N TYR A 99 -4.18 1.75 24.52
CA TYR A 99 -4.37 0.54 23.73
C TYR A 99 -4.17 0.79 22.22
N VAL A 100 -4.75 1.88 21.70
CA VAL A 100 -4.63 2.31 20.31
C VAL A 100 -3.17 2.59 19.92
N ALA A 101 -2.37 3.12 20.84
CA ALA A 101 -0.93 3.32 20.62
C ALA A 101 -0.20 1.98 20.40
N PHE A 102 -0.49 0.94 21.19
CA PHE A 102 0.09 -0.39 20.99
C PHE A 102 -0.34 -1.02 19.68
N CYS A 103 -1.62 -0.90 19.31
CA CYS A 103 -2.12 -1.37 18.01
C CYS A 103 -1.39 -0.69 16.85
N GLY A 104 -1.05 0.59 16.98
CA GLY A 104 -0.30 1.35 15.99
C GLY A 104 1.07 0.76 15.70
N ILE A 105 1.81 0.37 16.73
CA ILE A 105 3.12 -0.27 16.60
C ILE A 105 2.97 -1.65 15.93
N GLY A 106 2.03 -2.48 16.41
CA GLY A 106 1.81 -3.82 15.87
C GLY A 106 1.40 -3.81 14.40
N LEU A 107 0.47 -2.93 14.03
CA LEU A 107 0.00 -2.78 12.65
C LEU A 107 1.11 -2.25 11.73
N HIS A 108 1.91 -1.30 12.22
CA HIS A 108 3.04 -0.78 11.45
C HIS A 108 4.08 -1.87 11.16
N ASN A 109 4.42 -2.68 12.17
CA ASN A 109 5.36 -3.79 12.03
C ASN A 109 4.81 -4.86 11.07
N ALA A 110 3.52 -5.19 11.15
CA ALA A 110 2.89 -6.13 10.24
C ALA A 110 2.96 -5.64 8.78
N GLN A 111 2.70 -4.36 8.55
CA GLN A 111 2.81 -3.75 7.22
C GLN A 111 4.26 -3.79 6.70
N ILE A 112 5.23 -3.36 7.51
CA ILE A 112 6.66 -3.39 7.14
C ILE A 112 7.09 -4.83 6.82
N TYR A 113 6.66 -5.81 7.62
CA TYR A 113 6.98 -7.21 7.38
C TYR A 113 6.40 -7.72 6.05
N GLN A 114 5.15 -7.36 5.73
CA GLN A 114 4.54 -7.71 4.44
C GLN A 114 5.28 -7.07 3.26
N GLU A 115 5.64 -5.78 3.38
CA GLU A 115 6.40 -5.04 2.36
C GLU A 115 7.79 -5.67 2.16
N SER A 116 8.51 -5.94 3.24
CA SER A 116 9.83 -6.60 3.21
C SER A 116 9.76 -8.01 2.59
N ARG A 117 8.71 -8.79 2.92
CA ARG A 117 8.50 -10.09 2.28
C ARG A 117 8.23 -9.98 0.78
N MET A 118 7.47 -8.98 0.37
CA MET A 118 7.18 -8.74 -1.05
C MET A 118 8.45 -8.34 -1.80
N GLU A 119 9.31 -7.52 -1.19
CA GLU A 119 10.61 -7.15 -1.75
C GLU A 119 11.54 -8.37 -1.88
N ALA A 120 11.63 -9.21 -0.83
CA ALA A 120 12.39 -10.44 -0.87
C ALA A 120 11.87 -11.41 -1.95
N TYR A 121 10.55 -11.53 -2.09
CA TYR A 121 9.93 -12.34 -3.13
C TYR A 121 10.25 -11.81 -4.54
N ARG A 122 10.20 -10.49 -4.76
CA ARG A 122 10.61 -9.88 -6.05
C ARG A 122 12.06 -10.21 -6.38
N ASN A 123 12.97 -10.13 -5.40
CA ASN A 123 14.38 -10.45 -5.59
C ASN A 123 14.60 -11.94 -5.86
N GLN A 124 13.84 -12.83 -5.22
CA GLN A 124 13.91 -14.26 -5.49
C GLN A 124 13.45 -14.58 -6.92
N VAL A 125 12.33 -13.99 -7.36
CA VAL A 125 11.84 -14.13 -8.73
C VAL A 125 12.88 -13.61 -9.71
N LEU A 126 13.49 -12.45 -9.45
CA LEU A 126 14.58 -11.90 -10.28
C LEU A 126 15.73 -12.90 -10.48
N LEU A 127 16.18 -13.56 -9.42
CA LEU A 127 17.26 -14.55 -9.50
C LEU A 127 16.86 -15.81 -10.29
N GLU A 128 15.63 -16.29 -10.11
CA GLU A 128 15.12 -17.43 -10.87
C GLU A 128 15.01 -17.09 -12.37
N LEU A 129 14.54 -15.88 -12.69
CA LEU A 129 14.48 -15.36 -14.04
C LEU A 129 15.87 -15.18 -14.68
N ALA A 130 16.86 -14.72 -13.90
CA ALA A 130 18.25 -14.64 -14.34
C ALA A 130 18.81 -16.03 -14.67
N ARG A 131 18.48 -17.06 -13.88
CA ARG A 131 18.85 -18.43 -14.19
C ARG A 131 18.26 -18.87 -15.53
N VAL A 132 16.97 -18.59 -15.78
CA VAL A 132 16.28 -18.89 -17.05
C VAL A 132 16.94 -18.18 -18.24
N ILE A 133 17.42 -16.94 -18.05
CA ILE A 133 18.19 -16.21 -19.06
C ILE A 133 19.50 -16.92 -19.41
N PHE A 134 20.16 -17.60 -18.46
CA PHE A 134 21.46 -18.24 -18.71
C PHE A 134 21.39 -19.75 -19.02
N THR A 135 20.27 -20.42 -18.76
CA THR A 135 20.08 -21.83 -19.13
C THR A 135 19.55 -21.98 -20.56
N GLU A 136 20.33 -22.66 -21.41
CA GLU A 136 19.98 -23.06 -22.78
C GLU A 136 19.47 -21.94 -23.70
N GLN A 137 20.39 -21.06 -24.13
CA GLN A 137 20.09 -20.12 -25.20
C GLN A 137 20.98 -20.33 -26.40
N SER A 138 20.39 -20.89 -27.45
CA SER A 138 20.99 -21.07 -28.77
C SER A 138 20.66 -19.92 -29.73
N ASP A 139 19.78 -18.97 -29.35
CA ASP A 139 19.31 -17.88 -30.19
C ASP A 139 19.20 -16.55 -29.42
N ILE A 140 19.83 -15.50 -29.96
CA ILE A 140 19.83 -14.14 -29.45
C ILE A 140 18.42 -13.54 -29.37
N SER A 141 17.52 -13.90 -30.30
CA SER A 141 16.16 -13.35 -30.34
C SER A 141 15.35 -13.82 -29.13
N ARG A 142 15.50 -15.09 -28.76
CA ARG A 142 14.88 -15.69 -27.57
C ARG A 142 15.46 -15.14 -26.27
N LEU A 143 16.78 -14.92 -26.23
CA LEU A 143 17.46 -14.26 -25.12
C LEU A 143 16.89 -12.87 -24.87
N ILE A 144 16.93 -12.00 -25.88
CA ILE A 144 16.52 -10.61 -25.74
C ILE A 144 15.03 -10.51 -25.40
N HIS A 145 14.17 -11.32 -26.03
CA HIS A 145 12.75 -11.35 -25.69
C HIS A 145 12.51 -11.75 -24.23
N THR A 146 13.24 -12.75 -23.74
CA THR A 146 13.16 -13.19 -22.33
C THR A 146 13.60 -12.07 -21.39
N VAL A 147 14.71 -11.38 -21.70
CA VAL A 147 15.19 -10.22 -20.93
C VAL A 147 14.14 -9.11 -20.90
N LEU A 148 13.61 -8.69 -22.05
CA LEU A 148 12.60 -7.63 -22.15
C LEU A 148 11.33 -7.98 -21.35
N SER A 149 10.83 -9.22 -21.47
CA SER A 149 9.65 -9.70 -20.76
C SER A 149 9.85 -9.64 -19.25
N HIS A 150 11.00 -10.13 -18.78
CA HIS A 150 11.36 -10.08 -17.36
C HIS A 150 11.53 -8.63 -16.87
N THR A 151 12.17 -7.75 -17.64
CA THR A 151 12.35 -6.34 -17.28
C THR A 151 11.00 -5.64 -17.10
N ILE A 152 10.05 -5.85 -18.01
CA ILE A 152 8.69 -5.30 -17.92
C ILE A 152 7.99 -5.77 -16.64
N PHE A 153 8.03 -7.07 -16.36
CA PHE A 153 7.41 -7.65 -15.18
C PHE A 153 8.04 -7.14 -13.87
N LEU A 154 9.37 -7.10 -13.80
CA LEU A 154 10.13 -6.75 -12.59
C LEU A 154 10.09 -5.26 -12.26
N LEU A 155 10.23 -4.40 -13.28
CA LEU A 155 10.23 -2.95 -13.13
C LEU A 155 8.83 -2.33 -13.21
N ARG A 156 7.81 -3.12 -13.58
CA ARG A 156 6.44 -2.66 -13.84
C ARG A 156 6.38 -1.48 -14.81
N CYS A 157 7.20 -1.54 -15.86
CA CYS A 157 7.16 -0.55 -16.93
C CYS A 157 6.15 -0.94 -18.01
N GLN A 158 5.67 0.04 -18.79
CA GLN A 158 4.70 -0.22 -19.84
C GLN A 158 5.34 -0.77 -21.12
N ARG A 159 6.58 -0.36 -21.40
CA ARG A 159 7.32 -0.70 -22.62
C ARG A 159 8.79 -0.86 -22.30
N CYS A 160 9.44 -1.80 -22.97
CA CYS A 160 10.88 -1.98 -22.89
C CYS A 160 11.42 -2.20 -24.30
N GLN A 161 12.61 -1.68 -24.55
CA GLN A 161 13.28 -1.75 -25.84
C GLN A 161 14.78 -1.97 -25.64
N MET A 162 15.35 -2.84 -26.47
CA MET A 162 16.79 -3.08 -26.54
C MET A 162 17.30 -2.73 -27.94
N LEU A 163 18.33 -1.89 -28.00
CA LEU A 163 18.96 -1.43 -29.24
C LEU A 163 20.27 -2.17 -29.45
N LEU A 164 20.42 -2.78 -30.62
CA LEU A 164 21.63 -3.48 -31.00
C LEU A 164 22.56 -2.54 -31.75
N LEU A 165 23.82 -2.54 -31.33
CA LEU A 165 24.89 -1.82 -31.98
C LEU A 165 25.54 -2.67 -33.06
N GLN A 166 25.93 -2.02 -34.14
CA GLN A 166 26.83 -2.56 -35.14
C GLN A 166 28.05 -1.66 -35.24
N GLU A 167 29.22 -2.28 -35.14
CA GLU A 167 30.49 -1.63 -35.43
C GLU A 167 30.69 -1.53 -36.94
N ARG A 168 31.06 -0.35 -37.42
CA ARG A 168 31.51 -0.17 -38.81
C ARG A 168 33.01 0.09 -38.79
N CYS A 169 33.78 -0.84 -39.34
CA CYS A 169 35.17 -0.59 -39.66
C CYS A 169 35.24 0.29 -40.92
N SER A 170 35.82 1.47 -40.82
CA SER A 170 36.21 2.24 -42.00
C SER A 170 37.37 1.52 -42.68
N VAL A 171 37.20 1.17 -43.95
CA VAL A 171 38.21 0.46 -44.78
C VAL A 171 39.34 1.41 -45.24
N THR A 172 39.41 2.62 -44.70
CA THR A 172 40.44 3.62 -45.02
C THR A 172 41.56 3.55 -43.99
N ASP A 173 42.82 3.51 -44.45
CA ASP A 173 44.09 3.33 -43.71
C ASP A 173 44.40 4.38 -42.61
N GLU A 174 43.41 5.14 -42.14
CA GLU A 174 43.52 6.07 -41.02
C GLU A 174 43.00 5.39 -39.74
N PRO A 175 43.73 5.47 -38.60
CA PRO A 175 43.30 4.94 -37.32
C PRO A 175 42.20 5.84 -36.72
N SER A 176 41.02 5.85 -37.34
CA SER A 176 39.84 6.49 -36.79
C SER A 176 39.13 5.54 -35.81
N SER A 177 38.66 6.08 -34.68
CA SER A 177 37.94 5.30 -33.69
C SER A 177 36.73 4.60 -34.32
N PRO A 178 36.41 3.36 -33.87
CA PRO A 178 35.28 2.63 -34.42
C PRO A 178 33.98 3.45 -34.28
N THR A 179 33.24 3.58 -35.38
CA THR A 179 31.95 4.27 -35.38
C THR A 179 30.85 3.25 -35.12
N PHE A 180 30.12 3.45 -34.03
CA PHE A 180 28.98 2.61 -33.66
C PHE A 180 27.68 3.23 -34.13
N GLN A 181 26.82 2.41 -34.76
CA GLN A 181 25.47 2.80 -35.12
C GLN A 181 24.48 1.75 -34.61
N PHE A 182 23.36 2.21 -34.06
CA PHE A 182 22.23 1.32 -33.78
C PHE A 182 21.62 0.86 -35.11
N THR A 183 21.43 -0.44 -35.31
CA THR A 183 20.88 -0.98 -36.56
C THR A 183 19.55 -1.70 -36.37
N HIS A 184 19.41 -2.43 -35.26
CA HIS A 184 18.23 -3.22 -34.97
C HIS A 184 17.72 -2.96 -33.56
N CYS A 185 16.44 -3.21 -33.35
CA CYS A 185 15.80 -3.11 -32.05
C CYS A 185 14.91 -4.33 -31.77
N PHE A 186 14.71 -4.58 -30.48
CA PHE A 186 13.68 -5.47 -29.96
C PHE A 186 12.78 -4.65 -29.05
N ASP A 187 11.47 -4.75 -29.24
CA ASP A 187 10.49 -3.96 -28.50
C ASP A 187 9.39 -4.84 -27.97
N LEU A 188 9.06 -4.66 -26.69
CA LEU A 188 7.98 -5.37 -26.01
C LEU A 188 7.13 -4.40 -25.20
N ALA A 189 5.82 -4.60 -25.21
CA ALA A 189 4.86 -3.91 -24.36
C ALA A 189 4.24 -4.89 -23.34
N TRP A 190 3.82 -4.37 -22.20
CA TRP A 190 3.26 -5.18 -21.10
C TRP A 190 2.02 -5.98 -21.46
N ASN A 191 1.31 -5.60 -22.54
CA ASN A 191 0.09 -6.22 -23.01
C ASN A 191 0.28 -7.05 -24.29
N ASP A 192 1.51 -7.25 -24.76
CA ASP A 192 1.76 -8.14 -25.89
C ASP A 192 1.49 -9.60 -25.49
N ASN A 193 0.79 -10.35 -26.35
CA ASN A 193 0.45 -11.75 -26.08
C ASN A 193 1.68 -12.64 -26.35
N PRO A 194 2.23 -13.35 -25.33
CA PRO A 194 3.44 -14.16 -25.48
C PRO A 194 3.33 -15.26 -26.54
N ASP A 195 2.14 -15.82 -26.77
CA ASP A 195 1.92 -16.91 -27.73
C ASP A 195 1.88 -16.44 -29.19
N SER A 196 1.71 -15.13 -29.41
CA SER A 196 1.61 -14.53 -30.74
C SER A 196 2.94 -14.01 -31.29
N ILE A 197 4.01 -14.08 -30.49
CA ILE A 197 5.29 -13.44 -30.83
C ILE A 197 6.13 -14.39 -31.68
N ASP A 198 6.15 -14.11 -32.98
CA ASP A 198 7.09 -14.73 -33.93
C ASP A 198 8.51 -14.22 -33.62
N LEU A 199 9.26 -14.99 -32.84
CA LEU A 199 10.64 -14.70 -32.43
C LEU A 199 11.57 -14.46 -33.64
N GLY A 200 11.30 -15.10 -34.79
CA GLY A 200 12.07 -14.90 -36.02
C GLY A 200 11.87 -13.52 -36.66
N LYS A 201 10.84 -12.77 -36.24
CA LYS A 201 10.51 -11.40 -36.68
C LYS A 201 10.53 -10.39 -35.53
N ALA A 202 10.96 -10.80 -34.35
CA ALA A 202 11.03 -9.93 -33.18
C ALA A 202 12.15 -8.88 -33.32
N MET A 203 13.23 -9.23 -34.03
CA MET A 203 14.28 -8.30 -34.43
C MET A 203 13.78 -7.42 -35.57
N ARG A 204 13.67 -6.11 -35.33
CA ARG A 204 13.27 -5.13 -36.34
C ARG A 204 14.42 -4.20 -36.66
N ARG A 205 14.42 -3.62 -37.86
CA ARG A 205 15.25 -2.43 -38.12
C ARG A 205 14.69 -1.28 -37.29
N ILE A 206 15.56 -0.36 -36.87
CA ILE A 206 15.16 0.78 -36.04
C ILE A 206 14.14 1.68 -36.73
N GLU A 207 14.24 1.79 -38.05
CA GLU A 207 13.29 2.53 -38.90
C GLU A 207 11.87 1.94 -38.82
N ASP A 208 11.77 0.62 -38.59
CA ASP A 208 10.52 -0.13 -38.48
C ASP A 208 10.11 -0.37 -37.00
N SER A 209 10.71 0.34 -36.05
CA SER A 209 10.41 0.22 -34.62
C SER A 209 8.93 0.52 -34.34
N ARG A 210 8.29 -0.30 -33.49
CA ARG A 210 6.89 -0.06 -33.09
C ARG A 210 6.73 1.20 -32.25
N PHE A 211 7.81 1.61 -31.58
CA PHE A 211 7.83 2.77 -30.69
C PHE A 211 8.90 3.75 -31.17
N PRO A 212 8.54 4.92 -31.72
CA PRO A 212 9.51 5.92 -32.12
C PRO A 212 10.31 6.41 -30.90
N ILE A 213 11.63 6.38 -31.02
CA ILE A 213 12.58 6.53 -29.90
C ILE A 213 13.14 7.96 -29.85
N GLN A 214 13.41 8.47 -28.66
CA GLN A 214 14.38 9.56 -28.47
C GLN A 214 15.82 9.01 -28.55
N LEU A 215 16.30 8.71 -29.77
CA LEU A 215 17.67 8.22 -30.04
C LEU A 215 18.77 9.11 -29.45
N ARG A 216 18.47 10.37 -29.14
CA ARG A 216 19.40 11.31 -28.49
C ARG A 216 19.88 10.81 -27.13
N ILE A 217 18.99 10.27 -26.30
CA ILE A 217 19.35 9.75 -24.97
C ILE A 217 20.19 8.48 -25.14
N ALA A 218 19.78 7.58 -26.04
CA ALA A 218 20.53 6.37 -26.34
C ALA A 218 21.95 6.67 -26.86
N ASN A 219 22.10 7.66 -27.73
CA ASN A 219 23.41 8.12 -28.21
C ASN A 219 24.26 8.74 -27.08
N ALA A 220 23.65 9.48 -26.16
CA ALA A 220 24.36 10.02 -25.01
C ALA A 220 24.88 8.89 -24.10
N VAL A 221 24.04 7.90 -23.79
CA VAL A 221 24.44 6.70 -23.01
C VAL A 221 25.55 5.92 -23.72
N LEU A 222 25.50 5.82 -25.05
CA LEU A 222 26.55 5.17 -25.83
C LEU A 222 27.90 5.90 -25.72
N GLN A 223 27.87 7.23 -25.73
CA GLN A 223 29.10 8.03 -25.64
C GLN A 223 29.67 8.08 -24.22
N THR A 224 28.82 8.15 -23.19
CA THR A 224 29.26 8.27 -21.80
C THR A 224 29.52 6.93 -21.13
N GLY A 225 28.82 5.86 -21.55
CA GLY A 225 28.79 4.58 -20.86
C GLY A 225 28.02 4.61 -19.52
N GLU A 226 27.37 5.72 -19.19
CA GLU A 226 26.68 5.93 -17.92
C GLU A 226 25.16 5.81 -18.05
N VAL A 227 24.49 5.46 -16.95
CA VAL A 227 23.02 5.42 -16.89
C VAL A 227 22.44 6.82 -17.02
N SER A 228 21.52 7.01 -17.96
CA SER A 228 20.81 8.27 -18.13
C SER A 228 19.34 8.12 -17.70
N VAL A 229 18.87 9.06 -16.88
CA VAL A 229 17.46 9.17 -16.47
C VAL A 229 16.94 10.52 -16.95
N ALA A 230 15.96 10.50 -17.84
CA ALA A 230 15.29 11.70 -18.33
C ALA A 230 13.90 11.81 -17.71
N LEU A 231 13.58 12.99 -17.18
CA LEU A 231 12.23 13.35 -16.74
C LEU A 231 11.63 14.29 -17.78
N SER A 232 10.38 14.02 -18.18
CA SER A 232 9.60 14.88 -19.07
C SER A 232 8.95 16.04 -18.32
#